data_AF-A0A3G2R2J1-F1
#
_entry.id   AF-A0A3G2R2J1-F1
#
_cell.length_a   1.000
_cell.length_b   1.000
_cell.length_c   1.000
_cell.angle_alpha   90.00
_cell.angle_beta   90.00
_cell.angle_gamma   90.00
#
_symmetry.space_group_name_H-M   'P 1'
#
loop_
_entity.id
_entity.type
_entity.pdbx_description
1 polymer ?
#
loop_
_entity_poly.entity_id
_entity_poly.type
_entity_poly.pdbx_seq_one_letter_code
_entity_poly.pdbx_strand_id
1 'polypeptide(L)'
;MEYLINISFDIIPKNDLLPEELIRVIKEKGEKNDKEKILVKILMEIARANAANIPIGRRSLSKITGLTEGTIRKVIEEMKKKGLIRANKGIKGLELLHEGYEIIKAFNF
;
A
#
# COMPACT_ATOMS: atom_id res chain seq x y z
N MET A 1 -15.90 -49.85 -14.96
CA MET A 1 -16.40 -49.02 -13.85
C MET A 1 -15.26 -48.12 -13.45
N GLU A 2 -15.24 -46.88 -13.94
CA GLU A 2 -14.23 -45.87 -13.56
C GLU A 2 -14.79 -45.05 -12.41
N TYR A 3 -14.08 -45.01 -11.28
CA TYR A 3 -14.47 -44.24 -10.11
C TYR A 3 -13.71 -42.91 -10.12
N LEU A 4 -14.40 -41.82 -10.45
CA LEU A 4 -13.88 -40.46 -10.27
C LEU A 4 -13.92 -40.14 -8.77
N ILE A 5 -12.78 -40.28 -8.11
CA ILE A 5 -12.62 -39.87 -6.71
C ILE A 5 -12.45 -38.34 -6.71
N ASN A 6 -13.48 -37.63 -6.28
CA ASN A 6 -13.44 -36.20 -6.05
C ASN A 6 -12.62 -35.92 -4.77
N ILE A 7 -11.35 -35.55 -4.92
CA ILE A 7 -10.46 -35.17 -3.81
C ILE A 7 -10.57 -33.66 -3.57
N SER A 8 -11.76 -33.17 -3.24
CA SER A 8 -11.92 -31.81 -2.74
C SER A 8 -11.84 -31.85 -1.21
N PHE A 9 -10.67 -31.56 -0.65
CA PHE A 9 -10.58 -31.23 0.76
C PHE A 9 -11.05 -29.78 0.96
N ASP A 10 -12.21 -29.60 1.61
CA ASP A 10 -12.79 -28.30 2.02
C ASP A 10 -11.95 -27.52 3.06
N ILE A 11 -10.73 -27.98 3.33
CA ILE A 11 -9.84 -27.41 4.33
C ILE A 11 -8.54 -27.07 3.61
N ILE A 12 -8.27 -25.78 3.46
CA ILE A 12 -6.97 -25.29 2.99
C ILE A 12 -5.91 -25.85 3.96
N PRO A 13 -4.95 -26.67 3.51
CA PRO A 13 -3.93 -27.21 4.40
C PRO A 13 -3.16 -26.06 5.05
N LYS A 14 -2.93 -26.16 6.37
CA LYS A 14 -2.15 -25.16 7.11
C LYS A 14 -0.77 -25.02 6.45
N ASN A 15 -0.29 -23.79 6.36
CA ASN A 15 0.94 -23.36 5.66
C ASN A 15 2.22 -24.11 6.07
N ASP A 16 2.18 -24.85 7.16
CA ASP A 16 3.31 -25.53 7.82
C ASP A 16 3.80 -26.76 7.04
N LEU A 17 3.07 -27.19 6.00
CA LEU A 17 3.39 -28.35 5.15
C LEU A 17 4.04 -27.98 3.81
N LEU A 18 4.25 -26.69 3.54
CA LEU A 18 4.82 -26.25 2.27
C LEU A 18 6.35 -26.29 2.27
N PRO A 19 6.99 -26.66 1.14
CA PRO A 19 8.41 -26.46 0.92
C PRO A 19 8.84 -25.04 1.27
N GLU A 20 10.03 -24.88 1.85
CA GLU A 20 10.55 -23.59 2.33
C GLU A 20 10.54 -22.50 1.24
N GLU A 21 10.77 -22.88 -0.02
CA GLU A 21 10.71 -21.99 -1.18
C GLU A 21 9.31 -21.38 -1.37
N LEU A 22 8.25 -22.18 -1.24
CA LEU A 22 6.88 -21.71 -1.38
C LEU A 22 6.45 -20.84 -0.18
N ILE A 23 6.90 -21.17 1.03
CA ILE A 23 6.69 -20.33 2.22
C ILE A 23 7.33 -18.95 2.02
N ARG A 24 8.56 -18.89 1.48
CA ARG A 24 9.25 -17.62 1.18
C ARG A 24 8.47 -16.80 0.15
N VAL A 25 8.05 -17.41 -0.95
CA VAL A 25 7.26 -16.72 -1.98
C VAL A 25 5.94 -16.17 -1.42
N ILE A 26 5.25 -16.93 -0.56
CA ILE A 26 4.00 -16.48 0.08
C ILE A 26 4.26 -15.30 1.02
N LYS A 27 5.32 -15.36 1.84
CA LYS A 27 5.71 -14.26 2.74
C LYS A 27 6.08 -13.00 1.95
N GLU A 28 6.93 -13.12 0.93
CA GLU A 28 7.34 -12.01 0.08
C GLU A 28 6.14 -11.36 -0.63
N LYS A 29 5.21 -12.18 -1.10
CA LYS A 29 3.96 -11.71 -1.72
C LYS A 29 3.05 -11.00 -0.72
N GLY A 30 2.98 -11.51 0.52
CA GLY A 30 2.26 -10.87 1.62
C GLY A 30 2.85 -9.50 2.00
N GLU A 31 4.16 -9.44 2.22
CA GLU A 31 4.87 -8.19 2.55
C GLU A 31 4.76 -7.14 1.44
N LYS A 32 4.80 -7.57 0.18
CA LYS A 32 4.60 -6.67 -0.97
C LYS A 32 3.19 -6.06 -0.96
N ASN A 33 2.18 -6.88 -0.71
CA ASN A 33 0.79 -6.45 -0.62
C ASN A 33 0.58 -5.45 0.54
N ASP A 34 1.20 -5.71 1.70
CA ASP A 34 1.10 -4.80 2.85
C ASP A 34 1.75 -3.44 2.58
N LYS A 35 2.90 -3.42 1.89
CA LYS A 35 3.54 -2.16 1.46
C LYS A 35 2.66 -1.38 0.47
N GLU A 36 2.04 -2.07 -0.49
CA GLU A 36 1.13 -1.45 -1.46
C GLU A 36 -0.10 -0.86 -0.77
N LYS A 37 -0.71 -1.58 0.18
CA LYS A 37 -1.83 -1.07 1.00
C LYS A 37 -1.44 0.16 1.81
N ILE A 38 -0.27 0.16 2.43
CA ILE A 38 0.25 1.32 3.17
C ILE A 38 0.42 2.52 2.23
N LEU A 39 0.98 2.28 1.04
CA LEU A 39 1.20 3.31 0.03
C LEU A 39 -0.12 3.94 -0.42
N VAL A 40 -1.12 3.12 -0.73
CA VAL A 40 -2.46 3.58 -1.12
C VAL A 40 -3.11 4.36 0.01
N LYS A 41 -3.03 3.88 1.25
CA LYS A 41 -3.54 4.61 2.43
C LYS A 41 -2.93 6.00 2.55
N ILE A 42 -1.62 6.14 2.33
CA ILE A 42 -0.95 7.45 2.34
C ILE A 42 -1.47 8.35 1.21
N LEU A 43 -1.58 7.84 -0.02
CA LEU A 43 -2.12 8.60 -1.16
C LEU A 43 -3.55 9.08 -0.89
N MET A 44 -4.41 8.23 -0.31
CA MET A 44 -5.78 8.59 0.05
C MET A 44 -5.85 9.70 1.10
N GLU A 45 -4.99 9.67 2.12
CA GLU A 45 -4.94 10.74 3.12
C GLU A 45 -4.45 12.07 2.51
N ILE A 46 -3.50 12.01 1.58
CA ILE A 46 -3.06 13.19 0.82
C ILE A 46 -4.21 13.73 -0.03
N ALA A 47 -4.91 12.86 -0.78
CA ALA A 47 -6.08 13.24 -1.59
C ALA A 47 -7.16 13.92 -0.74
N ARG A 48 -7.49 13.35 0.42
CA ARG A 48 -8.50 13.88 1.34
C ARG A 48 -8.11 15.26 1.85
N ALA A 49 -6.86 15.44 2.26
CA ALA A 49 -6.36 16.73 2.73
C ALA A 49 -6.34 17.77 1.61
N ASN A 50 -5.93 17.39 0.39
CA ASN A 50 -5.96 18.28 -0.77
C ASN A 50 -7.39 18.72 -1.12
N ALA A 51 -8.36 17.79 -1.11
CA ALA A 51 -9.77 18.12 -1.33
C ALA A 51 -10.34 19.09 -0.28
N ALA A 52 -9.86 18.98 0.97
CA ALA A 52 -10.25 19.87 2.07
C ALA A 52 -9.42 21.17 2.13
N ASN A 53 -8.46 21.39 1.22
CA ASN A 53 -7.47 22.48 1.27
C ASN A 53 -6.68 22.53 2.60
N ILE A 54 -6.47 21.37 3.24
CA ILE A 54 -5.72 21.25 4.50
C ILE A 54 -4.26 20.89 4.18
N PRO A 55 -3.28 21.64 4.73
CA PRO A 55 -1.89 21.25 4.69
C PRO A 55 -1.64 19.87 5.28
N ILE A 56 -1.06 18.96 4.49
CA ILE A 56 -0.63 17.65 4.96
C ILE A 56 0.86 17.46 4.73
N GLY A 57 1.56 17.02 5.76
CA GLY A 57 2.99 16.77 5.70
C GLY A 57 3.36 15.50 6.45
N ARG A 58 4.67 15.24 6.50
CA ARG A 58 5.24 14.03 7.10
C ARG A 58 4.76 13.77 8.53
N ARG A 59 4.69 14.79 9.39
CA ARG A 59 4.22 14.67 10.78
C ARG A 59 2.75 14.27 10.87
N SER A 60 1.89 14.90 10.07
CA SER A 60 0.46 14.56 10.02
C SER A 60 0.26 13.12 9.54
N LEU A 61 0.93 12.75 8.45
CA LEU A 61 0.88 11.39 7.93
C LEU A 61 1.39 10.36 8.95
N SER A 62 2.42 10.69 9.71
CA SER A 62 2.98 9.80 10.75
C SER A 62 1.97 9.53 11.84
N LYS A 63 1.27 10.57 12.32
CA LYS A 63 0.19 10.43 13.31
C LYS A 63 -1.00 9.62 12.78
N ILE A 64 -1.40 9.85 11.52
CA ILE A 64 -2.58 9.20 10.93
C ILE A 64 -2.32 7.71 10.62
N THR A 65 -1.13 7.40 10.10
CA THR A 65 -0.79 6.04 9.67
C THR A 65 -0.15 5.19 10.76
N GLY A 66 0.34 5.80 11.85
CA GLY A 66 1.12 5.13 12.89
C GLY A 66 2.56 4.80 12.49
N LEU A 67 2.99 5.20 11.30
CA LEU A 67 4.35 4.97 10.80
C LEU A 67 5.31 6.01 11.34
N THR A 68 6.58 5.63 11.51
CA THR A 68 7.63 6.58 11.90
C THR A 68 7.82 7.65 10.82
N GLU A 69 8.19 8.87 11.24
CA GLU A 69 8.52 9.95 10.28
C GLU A 69 9.61 9.53 9.29
N GLY A 70 10.58 8.69 9.72
CA GLY A 70 11.63 8.17 8.87
C GLY A 70 11.10 7.30 7.73
N THR A 71 10.16 6.39 8.04
CA THR A 71 9.49 5.56 7.03
C THR A 71 8.69 6.42 6.07
N ILE A 72 7.90 7.37 6.59
CA ILE A 72 7.11 8.27 5.75
C ILE A 72 7.99 9.12 4.84
N ARG A 73 9.13 9.60 5.34
CA ARG A 73 10.10 10.33 4.52
C ARG A 73 10.55 9.49 3.32
N LYS A 74 10.89 8.22 3.53
CA LYS A 74 11.31 7.31 2.45
C LYS A 74 10.18 7.13 1.43
N VAL A 75 8.96 6.88 1.90
CA VAL A 75 7.78 6.70 1.03
C VAL A 75 7.47 7.97 0.23
N ILE A 76 7.50 9.15 0.85
CA ILE A 76 7.30 10.44 0.17
C ILE A 76 8.35 10.64 -0.93
N GLU A 77 9.62 10.37 -0.66
CA GLU A 77 10.67 10.51 -1.67
C GLU A 77 10.48 9.51 -2.84
N GLU A 78 10.03 8.29 -2.56
CA GLU A 78 9.70 7.33 -3.60
C GLU A 78 8.50 7.78 -4.45
N MET A 79 7.43 8.26 -3.81
CA MET A 79 6.25 8.79 -4.50
C MET A 79 6.60 10.02 -5.36
N LYS A 80 7.47 10.91 -4.86
CA LYS A 80 7.98 12.05 -5.63
C LYS A 80 8.74 11.60 -6.87
N LYS A 81 9.65 10.61 -6.72
CA LYS A 81 10.40 10.04 -7.85
C LYS A 81 9.49 9.41 -8.90
N LYS A 82 8.39 8.80 -8.46
CA LYS A 82 7.37 8.19 -9.33
C LYS A 82 6.38 9.21 -9.93
N GLY A 83 6.50 10.50 -9.61
CA GLY A 83 5.58 11.53 -10.11
C GLY A 83 4.17 11.45 -9.52
N LEU A 84 3.98 10.78 -8.37
CA LEU A 84 2.65 10.61 -7.76
C LEU A 84 2.24 11.81 -6.91
N ILE A 85 3.23 12.48 -6.33
CA ILE A 85 3.03 13.64 -5.46
C ILE A 85 4.07 14.72 -5.74
N ARG A 86 3.71 15.95 -5.41
CA ARG A 86 4.60 17.11 -5.37
C ARG A 86 4.65 17.66 -3.96
N ALA A 87 5.85 17.95 -3.46
CA ALA A 87 6.02 18.71 -2.23
C ALA A 87 6.02 20.20 -2.56
N ASN A 88 5.02 20.93 -2.08
CA ASN A 88 4.98 22.39 -2.21
C ASN A 88 5.87 23.02 -1.13
N LYS A 89 6.66 24.02 -1.51
CA LYS A 89 7.46 24.78 -0.54
C LYS A 89 6.51 25.63 0.33
N GLY A 90 6.77 25.67 1.63
CA GLY A 90 5.97 26.45 2.59
C GLY A 90 4.80 25.67 3.19
N ILE A 91 3.70 26.37 3.45
CA ILE A 91 2.58 25.89 4.29
C ILE A 91 1.66 24.91 3.54
N LYS A 92 1.82 24.73 2.22
CA LYS A 92 0.88 23.93 1.41
C LYS A 92 1.10 22.41 1.51
N GLY A 93 2.22 21.95 2.08
CA GLY A 93 2.45 20.52 2.32
C GLY A 93 2.62 19.70 1.03
N LEU A 94 2.02 18.51 1.01
CA LEU A 94 2.04 17.58 -0.12
C LEU A 94 0.79 17.75 -0.99
N GLU A 95 0.99 17.69 -2.30
CA GLU A 95 -0.05 17.73 -3.31
C GLU A 95 -0.02 16.45 -4.15
N LEU A 96 -1.18 15.84 -4.37
CA LEU A 96 -1.33 14.66 -5.21
C LEU A 96 -1.37 15.07 -6.68
N LEU A 97 -0.64 14.34 -7.52
CA LEU A 97 -0.64 14.52 -8.98
C LEU A 97 -1.63 13.55 -9.65
N HIS A 98 -1.87 13.74 -10.95
CA HIS A 98 -2.83 12.96 -11.71
C HIS A 98 -2.56 11.44 -11.61
N GLU A 99 -1.29 11.06 -11.73
CA GLU A 99 -0.81 9.68 -11.62
C GLU A 99 -1.09 9.09 -10.24
N GLY A 100 -1.03 9.92 -9.18
CA GLY A 100 -1.40 9.51 -7.83
C GLY A 100 -2.90 9.20 -7.70
N TYR A 101 -3.76 10.00 -8.34
CA TYR A 101 -5.20 9.74 -8.39
C TYR A 101 -5.56 8.48 -9.17
N GLU A 102 -4.87 8.20 -10.28
CA GLU A 102 -5.07 6.99 -11.07
C GLU A 102 -4.73 5.72 -10.27
N ILE A 103 -3.67 5.74 -9.46
CA ILE A 103 -3.36 4.62 -8.55
C ILE A 103 -4.47 4.42 -7.51
N ILE A 104 -4.99 5.50 -6.91
CA ILE A 104 -6.09 5.37 -5.95
C ILE A 104 -7.31 4.72 -6.60
N LYS A 105 -7.67 5.12 -7.83
CA LYS A 105 -8.78 4.52 -8.57
C LYS A 105 -8.56 3.04 -8.85
N ALA A 106 -7.35 2.65 -9.25
CA ALA A 106 -7.01 1.27 -9.56
C ALA A 106 -7.10 0.33 -8.33
N PHE A 107 -6.95 0.86 -7.12
CA PHE A 107 -7.03 0.09 -5.87
C PHE A 107 -8.41 0.12 -5.18
N ASN A 108 -9.35 0.95 -5.65
CA ASN A 108 -10.72 1.07 -5.11
C ASN A 108 -11.74 0.16 -5.84
N PHE A 109 -11.28 -0.94 -6.45
CA PHE A 109 -12.14 -1.96 -7.05
C PHE A 109 -12.61 -3.00 -6.03
#